data_AF-T1PB07-F1
#
_entry.id   AF-T1PB07-F1
#
_cell.length_a   1.000
_cell.length_b   1.000
_cell.length_c   1.000
_cell.angle_alpha   90.00
_cell.angle_beta   90.00
_cell.angle_gamma   90.00
#
_symmetry.space_group_name_H-M   'P 1'
#
loop_
_entity.id
_entity.type
_entity.pdbx_description
1 polymer ?
#
loop_
_entity_poly.entity_id
_entity_poly.type
_entity_poly.pdbx_seq_one_letter_code
_entity_poly.pdbx_strand_id
1 'polypeptide(L)'
;MRLSNQQKVIFKPQWYPRDIVIDGPVYGGKDRHTAEVYAFYLGAVLDFRWTPIVVGRVVNLKTDIYDRGDSELQNTMTITPGENETEQYCLFGKCHYCNEEETVCGDENNNIEGVLIYIIPGQLAKRRSPWQRTYKEDKRAPWEDDMNYCKSLKGKMENIRLLDLIDVAIFDYLIQNGDRHHYETREERVVLIDNGKAFGNPNKDHLDILAPLYQCCLLRASTWERLQVFSGGVLTELIDRLSKNDALYPLITDKHKRGVERRLLVIFAVVEYCMDREGEKMFKNL
;
A
#
# COMPACT_ATOMS: atom_id res chain seq x y z
N MET A 1 -12.79 -4.83 -13.39
CA MET A 1 -14.26 -4.81 -13.58
C MET A 1 -14.67 -3.57 -14.36
N ARG A 2 -15.87 -3.57 -14.97
CA ARG A 2 -16.47 -2.40 -15.61
C ARG A 2 -17.80 -2.06 -14.93
N LEU A 3 -17.94 -0.83 -14.48
CA LEU A 3 -19.17 -0.34 -13.85
C LEU A 3 -20.23 0.00 -14.93
N SER A 4 -21.47 0.24 -14.51
CA SER A 4 -22.60 0.51 -15.42
C SER A 4 -22.36 1.69 -16.36
N ASN A 5 -21.65 2.73 -15.90
CA ASN A 5 -21.24 3.90 -16.70
C ASN A 5 -19.99 3.66 -17.56
N GLN A 6 -19.62 2.39 -17.82
CA GLN A 6 -18.41 1.98 -18.55
C GLN A 6 -17.08 2.34 -17.88
N GLN A 7 -17.07 2.90 -16.66
CA GLN A 7 -15.84 3.16 -15.91
C GLN A 7 -15.13 1.84 -15.60
N LYS A 8 -13.84 1.76 -15.96
CA LYS A 8 -12.99 0.63 -15.62
C LYS A 8 -12.39 0.83 -14.24
N VAL A 9 -12.38 -0.22 -13.44
CA VAL A 9 -11.78 -0.28 -12.09
C VAL A 9 -10.99 -1.57 -11.95
N ILE A 10 -9.94 -1.53 -11.14
CA ILE A 10 -9.23 -2.74 -10.69
C ILE A 10 -10.00 -3.31 -9.50
N PHE A 11 -10.15 -4.63 -9.45
CA PHE A 11 -10.69 -5.32 -8.28
C PHE A 11 -9.57 -6.16 -7.66
N LYS A 12 -9.30 -5.97 -6.38
CA LYS A 12 -8.39 -6.83 -5.60
C LYS A 12 -9.22 -7.58 -4.55
N PRO A 13 -9.33 -8.92 -4.63
CA PRO A 13 -10.11 -9.69 -3.67
C PRO A 13 -9.40 -9.81 -2.31
N GLN A 14 -10.16 -10.19 -1.29
CA GLN A 14 -9.62 -10.60 -0.01
C GLN A 14 -8.86 -11.92 -0.13
N TRP A 15 -7.54 -11.89 0.13
CA TRP A 15 -6.71 -13.10 0.24
C TRP A 15 -6.56 -13.63 1.67
N TYR A 16 -6.69 -12.75 2.67
CA TYR A 16 -6.42 -13.09 4.07
C TYR A 16 -7.47 -12.50 5.01
N PRO A 17 -7.69 -13.12 6.18
CA PRO A 17 -8.46 -12.49 7.26
C PRO A 17 -7.73 -11.26 7.80
N ARG A 18 -8.47 -10.32 8.40
CA ARG A 18 -7.95 -9.02 8.86
C ARG A 18 -6.88 -9.14 9.96
N ASP A 19 -6.87 -10.22 10.72
CA ASP A 19 -5.98 -10.48 11.86
C ASP A 19 -4.77 -11.36 11.52
N ILE A 20 -4.62 -11.74 10.24
CA ILE A 20 -3.45 -12.49 9.78
C ILE A 20 -2.16 -11.76 10.15
N VAL A 21 -1.14 -12.53 10.52
CA VAL A 21 0.23 -12.03 10.67
C VAL A 21 1.09 -12.67 9.59
N ILE A 22 1.69 -11.84 8.75
CA ILE A 22 2.62 -12.25 7.71
C ILE A 22 4.03 -12.24 8.31
N ASP A 23 4.58 -13.44 8.50
CA ASP A 23 5.96 -13.62 8.90
C ASP A 23 6.92 -13.64 7.69
N GLY A 24 8.20 -13.49 7.96
CA GLY A 24 9.25 -13.47 6.93
C GLY A 24 9.58 -12.05 6.42
N PRO A 25 9.91 -11.89 5.12
CA PRO A 25 10.32 -10.61 4.58
C PRO A 25 9.14 -9.62 4.52
N VAL A 26 9.42 -8.32 4.65
CA VAL A 26 8.40 -7.26 4.70
C VAL A 26 7.55 -7.14 3.44
N TYR A 27 8.02 -7.66 2.30
CA TYR A 27 7.31 -7.72 1.02
C TYR A 27 6.56 -9.06 0.79
N GLY A 28 6.60 -9.95 1.79
CA GLY A 28 6.01 -11.28 1.73
C GLY A 28 4.48 -11.29 1.70
N GLY A 29 3.93 -12.45 1.34
CA GLY A 29 2.49 -12.68 1.23
C GLY A 29 1.84 -12.01 0.02
N LYS A 30 0.53 -12.20 -0.13
CA LYS A 30 -0.32 -11.60 -1.16
C LYS A 30 -0.77 -10.19 -0.78
N ASP A 31 -1.37 -9.49 -1.73
CA ASP A 31 -1.97 -8.18 -1.49
C ASP A 31 -3.15 -8.29 -0.52
N ARG A 32 -3.16 -7.43 0.50
CA ARG A 32 -4.26 -7.24 1.44
C ARG A 32 -5.15 -6.11 0.93
N HIS A 33 -6.33 -6.49 0.46
CA HIS A 33 -7.30 -5.55 -0.11
C HIS A 33 -7.60 -4.32 0.79
N THR A 34 -7.84 -4.50 2.10
CA THR A 34 -8.11 -3.37 3.02
C THR A 34 -6.95 -2.37 3.15
N ALA A 35 -5.72 -2.81 2.86
CA ALA A 35 -4.56 -1.93 2.86
C ALA A 35 -4.64 -0.84 1.78
N GLU A 36 -5.24 -1.15 0.63
CA GLU A 36 -5.46 -0.17 -0.45
C GLU A 36 -6.46 0.92 -0.04
N VAL A 37 -7.54 0.54 0.65
CA VAL A 37 -8.53 1.50 1.16
C VAL A 37 -7.91 2.36 2.27
N TYR A 38 -7.19 1.74 3.20
CA TYR A 38 -6.51 2.49 4.26
C TYR A 38 -5.48 3.46 3.68
N ALA A 39 -4.72 3.06 2.66
CA ALA A 39 -3.76 3.91 1.97
C ALA A 39 -4.43 5.14 1.34
N PHE A 40 -5.62 4.99 0.74
CA PHE A 40 -6.40 6.12 0.24
C PHE A 40 -6.75 7.13 1.34
N TYR A 41 -7.31 6.67 2.48
CA TYR A 41 -7.64 7.56 3.59
C TYR A 41 -6.40 8.19 4.23
N LEU A 42 -5.31 7.43 4.41
CA LEU A 42 -4.05 7.96 4.92
C LEU A 42 -3.49 9.04 3.98
N GLY A 43 -3.55 8.82 2.67
CA GLY A 43 -3.11 9.80 1.68
C GLY A 43 -3.89 11.10 1.81
N ALA A 44 -5.21 11.02 1.93
CA ALA A 44 -6.06 12.20 2.17
C ALA A 44 -5.73 12.88 3.52
N VAL A 45 -5.52 12.11 4.59
CA VAL A 45 -5.18 12.63 5.92
C VAL A 45 -3.79 13.27 5.95
N LEU A 46 -2.82 12.80 5.17
CA LEU A 46 -1.49 13.41 5.08
C LEU A 46 -1.38 14.49 3.98
N ASP A 47 -2.48 14.82 3.30
CA ASP A 47 -2.52 15.70 2.11
C ASP A 47 -1.64 15.21 0.94
N PHE A 48 -1.33 13.91 0.91
CA PHE A 48 -0.74 13.22 -0.23
C PHE A 48 -1.83 12.85 -1.23
N ARG A 49 -2.41 13.86 -1.88
CA ARG A 49 -3.57 13.77 -2.81
C ARG A 49 -3.30 13.03 -4.13
N TRP A 50 -2.36 12.09 -4.14
CA TRP A 50 -1.91 11.31 -5.28
C TRP A 50 -2.09 9.79 -5.09
N THR A 51 -2.86 9.38 -4.07
CA THR A 51 -3.41 8.03 -3.94
C THR A 51 -4.65 7.87 -4.82
N PRO A 52 -4.85 6.73 -5.51
CA PRO A 52 -6.09 6.48 -6.23
C PRO A 52 -7.28 6.43 -5.24
N ILE A 53 -8.47 6.74 -5.73
CA ILE A 53 -9.70 6.51 -4.96
C ILE A 53 -9.91 5.00 -4.86
N VAL A 54 -10.08 4.51 -3.63
CA VAL A 54 -10.32 3.09 -3.35
C VAL A 54 -11.51 2.96 -2.42
N VAL A 55 -12.40 2.02 -2.73
CA VAL A 55 -13.56 1.71 -1.89
C VAL A 55 -13.68 0.21 -1.67
N GLY A 56 -14.10 -0.16 -0.46
CA GLY A 56 -14.48 -1.53 -0.15
C GLY A 56 -15.79 -1.96 -0.83
N ARG A 57 -15.88 -3.22 -1.22
CA ARG A 57 -17.09 -3.80 -1.81
C ARG A 57 -17.17 -5.31 -1.60
N VAL A 58 -18.37 -5.80 -1.33
CA VAL A 58 -18.72 -7.22 -1.44
C VAL A 58 -19.26 -7.48 -2.85
N VAL A 59 -18.72 -8.48 -3.53
CA VAL A 59 -19.14 -8.90 -4.88
C VAL A 59 -19.52 -10.37 -4.88
N ASN A 60 -20.49 -10.73 -5.71
CA ASN A 60 -20.90 -12.11 -5.89
C ASN A 60 -20.12 -12.77 -7.03
N LEU A 61 -19.35 -13.82 -6.73
CA LEU A 61 -18.52 -14.51 -7.73
C LEU A 61 -19.32 -15.11 -8.87
N LYS A 62 -20.55 -15.59 -8.62
CA LYS A 62 -21.42 -16.11 -9.67
C LYS A 62 -21.98 -14.98 -10.53
N THR A 63 -22.77 -14.08 -9.91
CA THR A 63 -23.59 -13.12 -10.67
C THR A 63 -22.85 -11.86 -11.12
N ASP A 64 -21.82 -11.44 -10.39
CA ASP A 64 -21.08 -10.21 -10.70
C ASP A 64 -19.80 -10.47 -11.50
N ILE A 65 -19.22 -11.68 -11.37
CA ILE A 65 -17.93 -12.04 -11.97
C ILE A 65 -18.08 -13.12 -13.04
N TYR A 66 -18.56 -14.32 -12.72
CA TYR A 66 -18.62 -15.45 -13.66
C TYR A 66 -19.60 -15.21 -14.82
N ASP A 67 -20.86 -14.88 -14.51
CA ASP A 67 -21.93 -14.67 -15.50
C ASP A 67 -21.66 -13.48 -16.43
N ARG A 68 -20.81 -12.54 -15.98
CA ARG A 68 -20.44 -11.32 -16.71
C ARG A 68 -19.03 -11.37 -17.30
N GLY A 69 -18.28 -12.42 -17.00
CA GLY A 69 -16.91 -12.63 -17.44
C GLY A 69 -16.84 -13.10 -18.89
N ASP A 70 -15.70 -12.84 -19.53
CA ASP A 70 -15.37 -13.53 -20.78
C ASP A 70 -14.90 -14.96 -20.51
N SER A 71 -14.73 -15.74 -21.57
CA SER A 71 -14.27 -17.13 -21.46
C SER A 71 -12.88 -17.24 -20.83
N GLU A 72 -12.02 -16.22 -20.97
CA GLU A 72 -10.69 -16.24 -20.33
C GLU A 72 -10.82 -16.16 -18.81
N LEU A 73 -11.66 -15.26 -18.29
CA LEU A 73 -11.93 -15.16 -16.86
C LEU A 73 -12.67 -16.40 -16.33
N GLN A 74 -13.68 -16.88 -17.04
CA GLN A 74 -14.45 -18.07 -16.64
C GLN A 74 -13.57 -19.32 -16.51
N ASN A 75 -12.60 -19.49 -17.41
CA ASN A 75 -11.63 -20.59 -17.35
C ASN A 75 -10.62 -20.46 -16.20
N THR A 76 -10.62 -19.34 -15.47
CA THR A 76 -9.78 -19.13 -14.28
C THR A 76 -10.56 -19.22 -12.97
N MET A 77 -11.74 -19.86 -13.03
CA MET A 77 -12.61 -20.11 -11.89
C MET A 77 -12.91 -21.59 -11.76
N THR A 78 -12.95 -22.09 -10.53
CA THR A 78 -13.37 -23.46 -10.22
C THR A 78 -14.78 -23.42 -9.66
N ILE A 79 -15.61 -24.39 -10.07
CA ILE A 79 -16.97 -24.55 -9.58
C ILE A 79 -17.03 -25.91 -8.90
N THR A 80 -17.23 -25.90 -7.59
CA THR A 80 -17.33 -27.13 -6.78
C THR A 80 -18.76 -27.32 -6.29
N PRO A 81 -19.29 -28.55 -6.31
CA PRO A 81 -20.57 -28.84 -5.67
C PRO A 81 -20.43 -28.66 -4.16
N GLY A 82 -21.24 -27.77 -3.61
CA GLY A 82 -21.41 -27.53 -2.18
C GLY A 82 -22.46 -28.43 -1.55
N GLU A 83 -22.71 -28.25 -0.25
CA GLU A 83 -23.79 -28.93 0.45
C GLU A 83 -25.16 -28.43 -0.07
N ASN A 84 -26.17 -29.32 -0.12
CA ASN A 84 -27.52 -29.03 -0.62
C ASN A 84 -27.63 -28.58 -2.10
N GLU A 85 -26.83 -29.14 -3.01
CA GLU A 85 -26.86 -28.83 -4.46
C GLU A 85 -26.51 -27.38 -4.80
N THR A 86 -25.90 -26.65 -3.86
CA THR A 86 -25.37 -25.31 -4.12
C THR A 86 -24.04 -25.39 -4.86
N GLU A 87 -23.73 -24.42 -5.72
CA GLU A 87 -22.44 -24.33 -6.40
C GLU A 87 -21.57 -23.33 -5.66
N GLN A 88 -20.35 -23.72 -5.28
CA GLN A 88 -19.34 -22.81 -4.76
C GLN A 88 -18.38 -22.40 -5.88
N TYR A 89 -18.22 -21.09 -6.06
CA TYR A 89 -17.34 -20.48 -7.03
C TYR A 89 -16.05 -20.03 -6.33
N CYS A 90 -14.91 -20.36 -6.93
CA CYS A 90 -13.61 -19.84 -6.52
C CYS A 90 -12.84 -19.27 -7.71
N LEU A 91 -12.06 -18.22 -7.46
CA LEU A 91 -11.27 -17.51 -8.47
C LEU A 91 -9.77 -17.69 -8.18
N PHE A 92 -8.99 -18.15 -9.15
CA PHE A 92 -7.52 -18.10 -9.09
C PHE A 92 -6.92 -17.08 -10.06
N GLY A 93 -7.60 -16.78 -11.17
CA GLY A 93 -7.15 -15.79 -12.15
C GLY A 93 -5.92 -16.20 -12.95
N LYS A 94 -5.36 -15.24 -13.70
CA LYS A 94 -4.16 -15.45 -14.54
C LYS A 94 -3.09 -14.41 -14.20
N CYS A 95 -2.03 -14.86 -13.55
CA CYS A 95 -0.89 -14.05 -13.17
C CYS A 95 0.36 -14.92 -12.99
N HIS A 96 1.53 -14.33 -12.74
CA HIS A 96 2.80 -15.07 -12.61
C HIS A 96 2.76 -16.17 -11.53
N TYR A 97 1.97 -16.00 -10.47
CA TYR A 97 1.87 -16.95 -9.35
C TYR A 97 0.48 -17.57 -9.19
N CYS A 98 -0.48 -17.21 -10.05
CA CYS A 98 -1.85 -17.66 -9.94
C CYS A 98 -1.98 -19.09 -10.46
N ASN A 99 -2.62 -19.96 -9.68
CA ASN A 99 -2.82 -21.36 -10.00
C ASN A 99 -4.05 -21.92 -9.25
N GLU A 100 -4.55 -23.07 -9.67
CA GLU A 100 -5.75 -23.71 -9.11
C GLU A 100 -5.61 -24.14 -7.63
N GLU A 101 -4.38 -24.28 -7.12
CA GLU A 101 -4.14 -24.62 -5.70
C GLU A 101 -4.29 -23.39 -4.79
N GLU A 102 -4.26 -22.19 -5.36
CA GLU A 102 -4.37 -20.93 -4.62
C GLU A 102 -5.57 -20.09 -5.10
N THR A 103 -6.76 -20.42 -4.61
CA THR A 103 -8.01 -19.76 -4.98
C THR A 103 -8.54 -18.82 -3.91
N VAL A 104 -9.38 -17.86 -4.33
CA VAL A 104 -10.28 -17.09 -3.45
C VAL A 104 -11.70 -17.61 -3.67
N CYS A 105 -12.27 -18.26 -2.66
CA CYS A 105 -13.61 -18.83 -2.71
C CYS A 105 -14.65 -17.90 -2.07
N GLY A 106 -15.87 -17.92 -2.62
CA GLY A 106 -17.01 -17.25 -2.02
C GLY A 106 -17.51 -17.95 -0.76
N ASP A 107 -18.26 -17.19 0.05
CA ASP A 107 -19.07 -17.73 1.15
C ASP A 107 -20.21 -18.64 0.63
N GLU A 108 -21.12 -19.06 1.51
CA GLU A 108 -22.29 -19.89 1.15
C GLU A 108 -23.18 -19.28 0.06
N ASN A 109 -23.14 -17.96 -0.10
CA ASN A 109 -23.89 -17.22 -1.12
C ASN A 109 -22.99 -16.80 -2.30
N ASN A 110 -21.76 -17.31 -2.38
CA ASN A 110 -20.71 -16.93 -3.35
C ASN A 110 -20.24 -15.48 -3.24
N ASN A 111 -20.39 -14.83 -2.10
CA ASN A 111 -19.88 -13.47 -1.89
C ASN A 111 -18.42 -13.48 -1.45
N ILE A 112 -17.66 -12.51 -1.94
CA ILE A 112 -16.30 -12.21 -1.48
C ILE A 112 -16.14 -10.73 -1.17
N GLU A 113 -15.35 -10.41 -0.14
CA GLU A 113 -14.86 -9.06 0.07
C GLU A 113 -13.74 -8.74 -0.93
N GLY A 114 -13.66 -7.47 -1.32
CA GLY A 114 -12.56 -6.94 -2.09
C GLY A 114 -12.67 -5.44 -2.24
N VAL A 115 -11.73 -4.85 -2.97
CA VAL A 115 -11.67 -3.40 -3.15
C VAL A 115 -11.73 -3.03 -4.61
N LEU A 116 -12.44 -1.95 -4.91
CA LEU A 116 -12.45 -1.32 -6.21
C LEU A 116 -11.48 -0.14 -6.20
N ILE A 117 -10.46 -0.21 -7.04
CA ILE A 117 -9.46 0.83 -7.21
C ILE A 117 -9.77 1.57 -8.51
N TYR A 118 -9.94 2.89 -8.39
CA TYR A 118 -10.14 3.75 -9.54
C TYR A 118 -8.88 3.76 -10.42
N ILE A 119 -9.03 3.42 -11.70
CA ILE A 119 -7.93 3.48 -12.66
C ILE A 119 -7.64 4.93 -13.00
N ILE A 120 -6.43 5.38 -12.66
CA ILE A 120 -5.97 6.73 -12.96
C ILE A 120 -5.89 6.89 -14.49
N PRO A 121 -6.63 7.84 -15.09
CA PRO A 121 -6.62 8.04 -16.52
C PRO A 121 -5.27 8.59 -17.01
N GLY A 122 -4.84 8.14 -18.19
CA GLY A 122 -3.60 8.56 -18.83
C GLY A 122 -2.44 7.58 -18.62
N GLN A 123 -1.30 7.90 -19.23
CA GLN A 123 -0.09 7.11 -19.07
C GLN A 123 0.66 7.55 -17.80
N LEU A 124 1.18 6.57 -17.07
CA LEU A 124 2.07 6.79 -15.94
C LEU A 124 3.48 6.38 -16.32
N ALA A 125 4.47 7.21 -15.97
CA ALA A 125 5.86 6.88 -16.20
C ALA A 125 6.39 6.03 -15.03
N LYS A 126 6.70 4.76 -15.32
CA LYS A 126 7.27 3.85 -14.33
C LYS A 126 8.78 4.07 -14.20
N ARG A 127 9.25 4.21 -12.96
CA ARG A 127 10.67 4.41 -12.61
C ARG A 127 11.07 3.42 -11.52
N ARG A 128 12.34 3.01 -11.53
CA ARG A 128 12.91 2.15 -10.49
C ARG A 128 13.19 2.97 -9.24
N SER A 129 12.80 2.46 -8.07
CA SER A 129 13.16 3.08 -6.79
C SER A 129 14.66 2.94 -6.54
N PRO A 130 15.39 4.02 -6.17
CA PRO A 130 16.79 3.92 -5.75
C PRO A 130 16.97 3.04 -4.51
N TRP A 131 15.95 2.99 -3.64
CA TRP A 131 15.91 2.14 -2.44
C TRP A 131 15.21 0.80 -2.67
N GLN A 132 15.15 0.33 -3.92
CA GLN A 132 14.63 -1.01 -4.20
C GLN A 132 15.50 -2.07 -3.51
N ARG A 133 14.85 -3.05 -2.86
CA ARG A 133 15.46 -4.27 -2.32
C ARG A 133 15.95 -5.22 -3.41
N THR A 134 16.87 -6.11 -3.09
CA THR A 134 17.36 -7.13 -4.04
C THR A 134 16.39 -8.28 -4.25
N TYR A 135 15.46 -8.51 -3.31
CA TYR A 135 14.57 -9.68 -3.24
C TYR A 135 15.32 -11.02 -3.18
N LYS A 136 16.56 -11.01 -2.67
CA LYS A 136 17.41 -12.20 -2.52
C LYS A 136 17.98 -12.21 -1.11
N GLU A 137 17.83 -13.34 -0.42
CA GLU A 137 18.26 -13.48 0.98
C GLU A 137 19.77 -13.22 1.15
N ASP A 138 20.61 -13.73 0.23
CA ASP A 138 22.07 -13.61 0.31
C ASP A 138 22.64 -12.37 -0.39
N LYS A 139 21.81 -11.40 -0.79
CA LYS A 139 22.28 -10.22 -1.51
C LYS A 139 21.68 -8.96 -0.92
N ARG A 140 22.52 -8.06 -0.43
CA ARG A 140 22.12 -6.74 0.05
C ARG A 140 22.14 -5.72 -1.08
N ALA A 141 21.25 -4.73 -1.02
CA ALA A 141 21.27 -3.61 -1.94
C ALA A 141 22.32 -2.57 -1.50
N PRO A 142 22.91 -1.77 -2.41
CA PRO A 142 23.94 -0.80 -2.04
C PRO A 142 23.52 0.20 -0.95
N TRP A 143 22.24 0.58 -0.93
CA TRP A 143 21.70 1.49 0.09
C TRP A 143 21.59 0.84 1.47
N GLU A 144 21.61 -0.49 1.57
CA GLU A 144 21.59 -1.22 2.85
C GLU A 144 22.97 -1.21 3.52
N ASP A 145 24.05 -1.03 2.75
CA ASP A 145 25.44 -1.07 3.23
C ASP A 145 26.07 0.33 3.37
N ASP A 146 25.55 1.33 2.64
CA ASP A 146 26.08 2.70 2.64
C ASP A 146 25.08 3.70 3.24
N MET A 147 25.36 4.18 4.46
CA MET A 147 24.56 5.23 5.11
C MET A 147 24.65 6.59 4.41
N ASN A 148 25.64 6.79 3.53
CA ASN A 148 25.78 7.97 2.68
C ASN A 148 25.20 7.76 1.28
N TYR A 149 24.47 6.66 1.02
CA TYR A 149 23.97 6.30 -0.31
C TYR A 149 23.20 7.44 -1.00
N CYS A 150 22.42 8.22 -0.25
CA CYS A 150 21.67 9.37 -0.80
C CYS A 150 22.58 10.41 -1.47
N LYS A 151 23.82 10.61 -0.99
CA LYS A 151 24.79 11.52 -1.63
C LYS A 151 25.13 11.08 -3.06
N SER A 152 25.12 9.76 -3.32
CA SER A 152 25.38 9.20 -4.66
C SER A 152 24.26 9.45 -5.67
N LEU A 153 23.07 9.87 -5.19
CA LEU A 153 21.90 10.23 -6.00
C LEU A 153 21.91 11.71 -6.41
N LYS A 154 22.70 12.54 -5.73
CA LYS A 154 22.82 13.97 -6.04
C LYS A 154 23.32 14.15 -7.48
N GLY A 155 22.58 14.91 -8.28
CA GLY A 155 22.87 15.13 -9.70
C GLY A 155 22.42 14.00 -10.65
N LYS A 156 21.95 12.86 -10.13
CA LYS A 156 21.32 11.79 -10.93
C LYS A 156 19.78 11.86 -10.90
N MET A 157 19.23 12.58 -9.94
CA MET A 157 17.81 12.78 -9.73
C MET A 157 17.56 14.21 -9.27
N GLU A 158 16.42 14.76 -9.67
CA GLU A 158 15.99 16.08 -9.24
C GLU A 158 15.63 16.12 -7.74
N ASN A 159 15.89 17.26 -7.10
CA ASN A 159 15.60 17.42 -5.68
C ASN A 159 14.10 17.24 -5.37
N ILE A 160 13.21 17.66 -6.27
CA ILE A 160 11.76 17.51 -6.08
C ILE A 160 11.37 16.03 -6.04
N ARG A 161 11.95 15.22 -6.93
CA ARG A 161 11.72 13.77 -6.94
C ARG A 161 12.30 13.10 -5.70
N LEU A 162 13.46 13.54 -5.23
CA LEU A 162 14.04 13.03 -3.99
C LEU A 162 13.11 13.27 -2.79
N LEU A 163 12.55 14.48 -2.69
CA LEU A 163 11.57 14.81 -1.66
C LEU A 163 10.29 13.98 -1.79
N ASP A 164 9.79 13.74 -3.01
CA ASP A 164 8.65 12.84 -3.24
C ASP A 164 8.93 11.43 -2.71
N LEU A 165 10.12 10.89 -2.96
CA LEU A 165 10.48 9.54 -2.48
C LEU A 165 10.64 9.48 -0.97
N ILE A 166 10.99 10.58 -0.31
CA ILE A 166 11.01 10.67 1.16
C ILE A 166 9.58 10.69 1.72
N ASP A 167 8.68 11.48 1.13
CA ASP A 167 7.26 11.49 1.53
C ASP A 167 6.62 10.10 1.34
N VAL A 168 6.94 9.44 0.22
CA VAL A 168 6.55 8.07 -0.07
C VAL A 168 7.10 7.09 0.96
N ALA A 169 8.36 7.24 1.39
CA ALA A 169 8.97 6.39 2.41
C ALA A 169 8.31 6.55 3.78
N ILE A 170 7.94 7.77 4.16
CA ILE A 170 7.16 8.06 5.37
C ILE A 170 5.80 7.38 5.30
N PHE A 171 5.11 7.54 4.16
CA PHE A 171 3.82 6.91 3.90
C PHE A 171 3.91 5.38 3.99
N ASP A 172 4.86 4.78 3.27
CA ASP A 172 5.10 3.34 3.24
C ASP A 172 5.48 2.80 4.61
N TYR A 173 6.28 3.53 5.38
CA TYR A 173 6.64 3.12 6.73
C TYR A 173 5.41 3.09 7.65
N LEU A 174 4.55 4.12 7.60
CA LEU A 174 3.30 4.18 8.37
C LEU A 174 2.34 3.02 8.06
N ILE A 175 2.34 2.49 6.85
CA ILE A 175 1.49 1.34 6.45
C ILE A 175 2.23 0.00 6.43
N GLN A 176 3.56 0.00 6.59
CA GLN A 176 4.44 -1.17 6.53
C GLN A 176 4.59 -1.75 5.11
N ASN A 177 4.55 -0.91 4.09
CA ASN A 177 4.77 -1.33 2.73
C ASN A 177 6.28 -1.37 2.43
N GLY A 178 6.87 -2.56 2.50
CA GLY A 178 8.29 -2.75 2.17
C GLY A 178 8.56 -3.14 0.73
N ASP A 179 7.56 -3.07 -0.17
CA ASP A 179 7.61 -3.61 -1.53
C ASP A 179 7.61 -2.53 -2.63
N ARG A 180 7.87 -1.25 -2.31
CA ARG A 180 7.91 -0.17 -3.31
C ARG A 180 9.21 -0.16 -4.13
N HIS A 181 9.34 -1.16 -4.99
CA HIS A 181 10.49 -1.33 -5.87
C HIS A 181 10.44 -0.47 -7.14
N HIS A 182 9.24 -0.08 -7.56
CA HIS A 182 9.02 0.92 -8.58
C HIS A 182 8.10 2.00 -8.02
N TYR A 183 8.13 3.15 -8.67
CA TYR A 183 7.16 4.20 -8.47
C TYR A 183 6.72 4.75 -9.82
N GLU A 184 5.48 5.20 -9.87
CA GLU A 184 4.86 5.78 -11.04
C GLU A 184 4.77 7.29 -10.88
N THR A 185 4.95 8.02 -11.98
CA THR A 185 4.80 9.47 -11.99
C THR A 185 3.79 9.92 -13.03
N ARG A 186 3.08 10.99 -12.68
CA ARG A 186 2.34 11.80 -13.62
C ARG A 186 2.90 13.21 -13.52
N GLU A 187 3.44 13.69 -14.64
CA GLU A 187 4.23 14.93 -14.65
C GLU A 187 5.34 14.83 -13.58
N GLU A 188 5.45 15.83 -12.71
CA GLU A 188 6.51 15.92 -11.70
C GLU A 188 6.21 15.20 -10.39
N ARG A 189 5.02 14.58 -10.25
CA ARG A 189 4.57 14.02 -8.97
C ARG A 189 4.54 12.50 -8.98
N VAL A 190 4.96 11.91 -7.86
CA VAL A 190 4.79 10.47 -7.61
C VAL A 190 3.34 10.15 -7.28
N VAL A 191 2.83 9.07 -7.87
CA VAL A 191 1.50 8.53 -7.62
C VAL A 191 1.62 7.32 -6.69
N LEU A 192 0.83 7.32 -5.61
CA LEU A 192 0.86 6.28 -4.57
C LEU A 192 -0.10 5.13 -4.91
N ILE A 193 0.24 4.35 -5.93
CA ILE A 193 -0.50 3.14 -6.32
C ILE A 193 0.11 1.87 -5.71
N ASP A 194 -0.66 0.78 -5.79
CA ASP A 194 -0.30 -0.58 -5.39
C ASP A 194 0.24 -0.68 -3.95
N ASN A 195 -0.64 -0.39 -2.99
CA ASN A 195 -0.31 -0.38 -1.57
C ASN A 195 -0.74 -1.68 -0.85
N GLY A 196 -1.21 -2.69 -1.58
CA GLY A 196 -1.70 -3.96 -1.04
C GLY A 196 -0.68 -4.75 -0.23
N LYS A 197 0.62 -4.44 -0.34
CA LYS A 197 1.68 -5.09 0.44
C LYS A 197 1.85 -4.56 1.87
N ALA A 198 1.01 -3.62 2.29
CA ALA A 198 1.00 -3.04 3.63
C ALA A 198 0.21 -3.84 4.67
N PHE A 199 0.45 -3.55 5.95
CA PHE A 199 -0.16 -4.17 7.13
C PHE A 199 0.08 -5.68 7.22
N GLY A 200 1.34 -6.09 7.27
CA GLY A 200 1.71 -7.52 7.29
C GLY A 200 1.83 -8.04 8.71
N ASN A 201 2.49 -7.28 9.56
CA ASN A 201 2.77 -7.67 10.92
C ASN A 201 2.65 -6.47 11.87
N PRO A 202 1.63 -6.39 12.73
CA PRO A 202 1.46 -5.24 13.61
C PRO A 202 2.53 -5.13 14.70
N ASN A 203 3.32 -6.18 14.91
CA ASN A 203 4.28 -6.31 16.00
C ASN A 203 5.73 -6.01 15.57
N LYS A 204 5.96 -5.64 14.31
CA LYS A 204 7.31 -5.41 13.76
C LYS A 204 7.39 -4.11 12.98
N ASP A 205 8.36 -3.26 13.30
CA ASP A 205 8.60 -2.03 12.55
C ASP A 205 9.86 -2.17 11.70
N HIS A 206 9.73 -1.95 10.40
CA HIS A 206 10.81 -2.13 9.43
C HIS A 206 11.47 -0.78 9.16
N LEU A 207 12.43 -0.41 10.01
CA LEU A 207 13.10 0.90 9.96
C LEU A 207 13.74 1.21 8.61
N ASP A 208 14.20 0.17 7.90
CA ASP A 208 14.83 0.28 6.59
C ASP A 208 13.89 0.83 5.49
N ILE A 209 12.57 0.80 5.67
CA ILE A 209 11.64 1.54 4.79
C ILE A 209 11.90 3.05 4.87
N LEU A 210 12.32 3.59 6.03
CA LEU A 210 12.67 5.00 6.21
C LEU A 210 14.09 5.35 5.72
N ALA A 211 14.80 4.45 5.03
CA ALA A 211 16.12 4.73 4.49
C ALA A 211 16.23 6.03 3.69
N PRO A 212 15.26 6.40 2.83
CA PRO A 212 15.29 7.69 2.15
C PRO A 212 15.36 8.86 3.13
N LEU A 213 14.59 8.84 4.22
CA LEU A 213 14.57 9.91 5.22
C LEU A 213 15.88 9.99 6.00
N TYR A 214 16.32 8.90 6.63
CA TYR A 214 17.49 8.94 7.52
C TYR A 214 18.84 9.03 6.79
N GLN A 215 18.91 8.64 5.50
CA GLN A 215 20.13 8.78 4.69
C GLN A 215 20.24 10.14 4.04
N CYS A 216 19.11 10.72 3.58
CA CYS A 216 19.13 12.03 2.94
C CYS A 216 19.09 13.17 3.96
N CYS A 217 18.41 12.98 5.10
CA CYS A 217 18.07 14.05 6.05
C CYS A 217 17.53 15.29 5.33
N LEU A 218 16.55 15.05 4.46
CA LEU A 218 15.77 16.07 3.77
C LEU A 218 14.30 15.78 4.06
N LEU A 219 13.47 16.82 4.20
CA LEU A 219 12.02 16.67 4.35
C LEU A 219 11.32 17.92 3.85
N ARG A 220 10.13 17.80 3.27
CA ARG A 220 9.31 18.98 2.98
C ARG A 220 8.82 19.60 4.28
N ALA A 221 8.93 20.92 4.38
CA ALA A 221 8.38 21.64 5.53
C ALA A 221 6.88 21.36 5.70
N SER A 222 6.13 21.35 4.59
CA SER A 222 4.69 21.03 4.59
C SER A 222 4.39 19.61 5.09
N THR A 223 5.19 18.61 4.70
CA THR A 223 5.04 17.24 5.22
C THR A 223 5.31 17.22 6.72
N TRP A 224 6.36 17.90 7.19
CA TRP A 224 6.69 17.97 8.60
C TRP A 224 5.57 18.62 9.43
N GLU A 225 5.13 19.81 9.03
CA GLU A 225 4.02 20.53 9.65
C GLU A 225 2.75 19.66 9.70
N ARG A 226 2.45 18.94 8.61
CA ARG A 226 1.30 18.04 8.56
C ARG A 226 1.42 16.86 9.52
N LEU A 227 2.59 16.24 9.63
CA LEU A 227 2.83 15.14 10.57
C LEU A 227 2.66 15.58 12.02
N GLN A 228 3.12 16.78 12.36
CA GLN A 228 3.00 17.34 13.72
C GLN A 228 1.55 17.52 14.18
N VAL A 229 0.59 17.73 13.26
CA VAL A 229 -0.85 17.76 13.58
C VAL A 229 -1.32 16.46 14.24
N PHE A 230 -0.66 15.33 13.93
CA PHE A 230 -0.99 14.02 14.48
C PHE A 230 -0.15 13.64 15.70
N SER A 231 0.68 14.56 16.21
CA SER A 231 1.37 14.36 17.47
C SER A 231 0.35 14.11 18.60
N GLY A 232 0.51 13.01 19.33
CA GLY A 232 -0.41 12.61 20.39
C GLY A 232 -1.37 11.47 20.03
N GLY A 233 -1.28 10.86 18.84
CA GLY A 233 -1.92 9.56 18.56
C GLY A 233 -3.31 9.64 17.92
N VAL A 234 -3.59 10.70 17.18
CA VAL A 234 -4.91 10.96 16.56
C VAL A 234 -5.00 10.54 15.09
N LEU A 235 -3.91 10.02 14.51
CA LEU A 235 -3.85 9.66 13.08
C LEU A 235 -4.82 8.53 12.74
N THR A 236 -4.74 7.43 13.49
CA THR A 236 -5.58 6.25 13.28
C THR A 236 -7.02 6.50 13.68
N GLU A 237 -7.26 7.31 14.71
CA GLU A 237 -8.61 7.70 15.11
C GLU A 237 -9.31 8.51 13.99
N LEU A 238 -8.61 9.46 13.39
CA LEU A 238 -9.16 10.25 12.28
C LEU A 238 -9.48 9.37 11.06
N ILE A 239 -8.56 8.47 10.69
CA ILE A 239 -8.79 7.53 9.57
C ILE A 239 -9.96 6.59 9.89
N ASP A 240 -10.07 6.09 11.12
CA ASP A 240 -11.19 5.26 11.55
C ASP A 240 -12.52 6.00 11.43
N ARG A 241 -12.57 7.27 11.86
CA ARG A 241 -13.75 8.15 11.69
C ARG A 241 -14.12 8.39 10.23
N LEU A 242 -13.15 8.65 9.36
CA LEU A 242 -13.38 8.92 7.93
C LEU A 242 -13.85 7.67 7.17
N SER A 243 -13.37 6.50 7.56
CA SER A 243 -13.66 5.23 6.90
C SER A 243 -14.90 4.50 7.45
N LYS A 244 -15.63 5.05 8.43
CA LYS A 244 -16.82 4.41 9.04
C LYS A 244 -17.90 4.00 8.04
N ASN A 245 -18.00 4.72 6.92
CA ASN A 245 -19.00 4.46 5.89
C ASN A 245 -18.47 3.57 4.75
N ASP A 246 -17.20 3.15 4.80
CA ASP A 246 -16.69 2.17 3.85
C ASP A 246 -17.32 0.80 4.14
N ALA A 247 -17.69 0.07 3.08
CA ALA A 247 -18.37 -1.21 3.20
C ALA A 247 -17.53 -2.29 3.92
N LEU A 248 -16.21 -2.11 3.99
CA LEU A 248 -15.30 -3.04 4.65
C LEU A 248 -14.84 -2.58 6.04
N TYR A 249 -15.46 -1.54 6.60
CA TYR A 249 -15.16 -1.11 7.96
C TYR A 249 -15.41 -2.24 8.98
N PRO A 250 -14.50 -2.50 9.93
CA PRO A 250 -13.21 -1.82 10.14
C PRO A 250 -12.11 -2.27 9.15
N LEU A 251 -11.30 -1.32 8.67
CA LEU A 251 -10.27 -1.58 7.66
C LEU A 251 -9.05 -2.35 8.20
N ILE A 252 -8.62 -2.02 9.43
CA ILE A 252 -7.47 -2.65 10.09
C ILE A 252 -7.78 -2.94 11.56
N THR A 253 -7.09 -3.92 12.13
CA THR A 253 -7.25 -4.30 13.55
C THR A 253 -6.64 -3.26 14.50
N ASP A 254 -7.04 -3.29 15.77
CA ASP A 254 -6.47 -2.41 16.80
C ASP A 254 -4.96 -2.63 17.01
N LYS A 255 -4.46 -3.84 16.76
CA LYS A 255 -3.02 -4.13 16.77
C LYS A 255 -2.30 -3.31 15.69
N HIS A 256 -2.86 -3.27 14.47
CA HIS A 256 -2.29 -2.44 13.40
C HIS A 256 -2.43 -0.95 13.69
N LYS A 257 -3.55 -0.48 14.26
CA LYS A 257 -3.70 0.92 14.69
C LYS A 257 -2.58 1.33 15.65
N ARG A 258 -2.34 0.55 16.72
CA ARG A 258 -1.21 0.79 17.63
C ARG A 258 0.15 0.77 16.92
N GLY A 259 0.31 -0.12 15.93
CA GLY A 259 1.51 -0.16 15.10
C GLY A 259 1.71 1.11 14.27
N VAL A 260 0.66 1.68 13.67
CA VAL A 260 0.73 2.96 12.93
C VAL A 260 1.18 4.09 13.86
N GLU A 261 0.56 4.23 15.03
CA GLU A 261 0.91 5.31 15.97
C GLU A 261 2.35 5.17 16.49
N ARG A 262 2.78 3.94 16.80
CA ARG A 262 4.17 3.68 17.18
C ARG A 262 5.15 4.07 16.08
N ARG A 263 4.84 3.79 14.82
CA ARG A 263 5.68 4.16 13.67
C ARG A 263 5.70 5.67 13.42
N LEU A 264 4.61 6.37 13.69
CA LEU A 264 4.62 7.84 13.68
C LEU A 264 5.63 8.42 14.68
N LEU A 265 5.73 7.84 15.88
CA LEU A 265 6.75 8.23 16.87
C LEU A 265 8.18 7.97 16.38
N VAL A 266 8.41 6.86 15.67
CA VAL A 266 9.73 6.58 15.07
C VAL A 266 10.07 7.59 13.98
N ILE A 267 9.09 8.02 13.16
CA ILE A 267 9.32 9.09 12.17
C ILE A 267 9.77 10.37 12.88
N PHE A 268 9.11 10.77 13.98
CA PHE A 268 9.55 11.92 14.77
C PHE A 268 10.99 11.75 15.28
N ALA A 269 11.33 10.59 15.83
CA ALA A 269 12.69 10.32 16.29
C ALA A 269 13.75 10.40 15.17
N VAL A 270 13.41 9.94 13.96
CA VAL A 270 14.30 10.05 12.79
C VAL A 270 14.44 11.51 12.33
N VAL A 271 13.36 12.30 12.37
CA VAL A 271 13.43 13.73 12.05
C VAL A 271 14.31 14.47 13.05
N GLU A 272 14.14 14.24 14.36
CA GLU A 272 15.01 14.81 15.40
C GLU A 272 16.48 14.45 15.17
N TYR A 273 16.78 13.18 14.89
CA TYR A 273 18.13 12.74 14.53
C TYR A 273 18.70 13.50 13.32
N CYS A 274 17.89 13.76 12.30
CA CYS A 274 18.31 14.54 11.14
C CYS A 274 18.45 16.03 11.44
N MET A 275 17.61 16.60 12.32
CA MET A 275 17.71 17.98 12.78
C MET A 275 19.01 18.23 13.53
N ASP A 276 19.43 17.30 14.39
CA ASP A 276 20.71 17.38 15.11
C ASP A 276 21.92 17.42 14.16
N ARG A 277 21.79 16.81 12.97
CA ARG A 277 22.88 16.70 11.99
C ARG A 277 22.92 17.83 10.97
N GLU A 278 21.78 18.23 10.43
CA GLU A 278 21.68 19.17 9.31
C GLU A 278 21.09 20.53 9.74
N GLY A 279 20.53 20.63 10.94
CA GLY A 279 19.74 21.77 11.41
C GLY A 279 18.50 22.00 10.56
N GLU A 280 17.96 23.22 10.59
CA GLU A 280 16.78 23.60 9.80
C GLU A 280 16.96 23.44 8.28
N LYS A 281 18.21 23.30 7.80
CA LYS A 281 18.50 23.11 6.37
C LYS A 281 17.90 21.81 5.82
N MET A 282 17.55 20.83 6.66
CA MET A 282 16.87 19.63 6.20
C MET A 282 15.49 19.93 5.62
N PHE A 283 14.80 20.95 6.13
CA PHE A 283 13.46 21.32 5.69
C PHE A 283 13.51 22.10 4.38
N LYS A 284 12.68 21.68 3.42
CA LYS A 284 12.58 22.29 2.07
C LYS A 284 11.18 22.83 1.84
N ASN A 285 11.10 24.07 1.37
CA ASN A 285 9.84 24.78 1.09
C ASN A 285 9.39 24.63 -0.37
N LEU A 286 9.66 23.46 -0.98
CA LEU A 286 9.45 23.17 -2.41
C LEU A 286 8.20 22.30 -2.64
#